data_AF-A0A948FQN1-F1
#
_entry.id   AF-A0A948FQN1-F1
#
_cell.length_a   1.000
_cell.length_b   1.000
_cell.length_c   1.000
_cell.angle_alpha   90.00
_cell.angle_beta   90.00
_cell.angle_gamma   90.00
#
_symmetry.space_group_name_H-M   'P 1'
#
loop_
_entity.id
_entity.type
_entity.pdbx_description
1 polymer ?
#
loop_
_entity_poly.entity_id
_entity_poly.type
_entity_poly.pdbx_seq_one_letter_code
_entity_poly.pdbx_strand_id
1 'polypeptide(L)'
;MDIIDTFLQIKQQLGCQKHTPMDAFLKANPDFLRFTKANEEVIKKIVNINKISYMDTHEESPSGYTTEDIIDMTIGLKSSSAQQIVQEKPK
;
A
#
# COMPACT_ATOMS: atom_id res chain seq x y z
N MET A 1 12.68 4.80 -9.58
CA MET A 1 11.75 5.80 -9.00
C MET A 1 10.36 5.18 -8.81
N ASP A 2 10.29 3.85 -8.69
CA ASP A 2 9.13 3.07 -9.12
C ASP A 2 8.11 2.81 -7.99
N ILE A 3 8.56 2.70 -6.73
CA ILE A 3 7.71 2.39 -5.56
C ILE A 3 6.62 3.45 -5.33
N ILE A 4 7.00 4.73 -5.43
CA ILE A 4 6.07 5.85 -5.22
C ILE A 4 5.03 5.86 -6.34
N ASP A 5 5.45 5.63 -7.58
CA ASP A 5 4.54 5.58 -8.72
C ASP A 5 3.54 4.43 -8.58
N THR A 6 3.95 3.28 -8.02
CA THR A 6 3.04 2.18 -7.68
C THR A 6 1.99 2.57 -6.66
N PHE A 7 2.40 3.22 -5.57
CA PHE A 7 1.47 3.71 -4.57
C PHE A 7 0.46 4.68 -5.19
N LEU A 8 0.91 5.57 -6.07
CA LEU A 8 0.04 6.51 -6.78
C LEU A 8 -0.87 5.81 -7.78
N GLN A 9 -0.40 4.78 -8.47
CA GLN A 9 -1.18 3.98 -9.41
C GLN A 9 -2.31 3.24 -8.70
N ILE A 10 -2.02 2.51 -7.61
CA ILE A 10 -3.07 1.83 -6.83
C ILE A 10 -4.07 2.86 -6.29
N LYS A 11 -3.61 4.02 -5.84
CA LYS A 11 -4.48 5.10 -5.38
C LYS A 11 -5.42 5.62 -6.49
N GLN A 12 -4.93 5.72 -7.72
CA GLN A 12 -5.74 6.08 -8.89
C GLN A 12 -6.75 4.98 -9.25
N GLN A 13 -6.34 3.70 -9.21
CA GLN A 13 -7.24 2.56 -9.42
C GLN A 13 -8.39 2.54 -8.39
N LEU A 14 -8.11 2.93 -7.15
CA LEU A 14 -9.09 3.11 -6.08
C LEU A 14 -10.00 4.34 -6.26
N GLY A 15 -9.79 5.16 -7.29
CA GLY A 15 -10.56 6.39 -7.53
C GLY A 15 -10.40 7.45 -6.43
N CYS A 16 -9.37 7.34 -5.59
CA CYS A 16 -9.17 8.21 -4.44
C CYS A 16 -8.50 9.52 -4.85
N GLN A 17 -8.93 10.63 -4.25
CA GLN A 17 -8.31 11.94 -4.49
C GLN A 17 -6.91 12.00 -3.89
N LYS A 18 -6.06 12.89 -4.40
CA LYS A 18 -4.66 13.04 -3.91
C LYS A 18 -4.57 13.26 -2.40
N HIS A 19 -5.52 14.00 -1.82
CA HIS A 19 -5.57 14.31 -0.39
C HIS A 19 -6.32 13.28 0.46
N THR A 20 -6.83 12.19 -0.11
CA THR A 20 -7.50 11.16 0.69
C THR A 20 -6.45 10.41 1.51
N PRO A 21 -6.61 10.31 2.84
CA PRO A 21 -5.68 9.60 3.71
C PRO A 21 -5.84 8.09 3.54
N MET A 22 -4.73 7.39 3.34
CA MET A 22 -4.68 5.95 3.08
C MET A 22 -3.89 5.21 4.17
N ASP A 23 -4.15 3.93 4.31
CA ASP A 23 -3.27 2.98 5.01
C ASP A 23 -2.58 2.08 3.98
N ALA A 24 -1.34 1.74 4.25
CA ALA A 24 -0.51 0.96 3.37
C ALA A 24 0.09 -0.25 4.08
N PHE A 25 0.39 -1.28 3.31
CA PHE A 25 1.38 -2.28 3.69
C PHE A 25 2.41 -2.47 2.58
N LEU A 26 3.62 -2.87 2.98
CA LEU A 26 4.69 -3.24 2.09
C LEU A 26 5.24 -4.58 2.54
N LYS A 27 5.19 -5.55 1.64
CA LYS A 27 5.78 -6.86 1.81
C LYS A 27 6.95 -6.99 0.84
N ALA A 28 8.16 -7.17 1.34
CA ALA A 28 9.35 -7.22 0.49
C ALA A 28 10.51 -7.92 1.20
N ASN A 29 11.62 -8.14 0.49
CA ASN A 29 12.86 -8.59 1.11
C ASN A 29 13.42 -7.53 2.10
N PRO A 30 14.30 -7.92 3.05
CA PRO A 30 14.82 -7.01 4.07
C PRO A 30 15.50 -5.75 3.52
N ASP A 31 16.12 -5.81 2.35
CA ASP A 31 16.80 -4.67 1.74
C ASP A 31 15.80 -3.60 1.28
N PHE A 32 14.72 -4.02 0.62
CA PHE A 32 13.63 -3.13 0.24
C PHE A 32 12.87 -2.59 1.46
N LEU A 33 12.67 -3.41 2.49
CA LEU A 33 12.06 -2.95 3.75
C LEU A 33 12.93 -1.89 4.43
N ARG A 34 14.27 -2.06 4.44
CA ARG A 34 15.20 -1.04 4.97
C ARG A 34 15.16 0.24 4.15
N PHE A 35 15.18 0.13 2.82
CA PHE A 35 15.12 1.28 1.93
C PHE A 35 13.83 2.09 2.11
N THR A 36 12.69 1.41 2.17
CA THR A 36 11.38 2.06 2.33
C THR A 36 11.19 2.65 3.72
N LYS A 37 11.66 1.97 4.78
CA LYS A 37 11.70 2.55 6.15
C LYS A 37 12.55 3.81 6.21
N ALA A 38 13.71 3.83 5.55
CA ALA A 38 14.58 5.02 5.52
C ALA A 38 13.92 6.22 4.81
N ASN A 39 12.97 5.96 3.89
CA ASN A 39 12.25 6.99 3.12
C ASN A 39 10.79 7.11 3.53
N GLU A 40 10.39 6.55 4.67
CA GLU A 40 8.99 6.40 5.06
C GLU A 40 8.24 7.73 5.12
N GLU A 41 8.85 8.75 5.72
CA GLU A 41 8.21 10.07 5.84
C GLU A 41 7.93 10.71 4.48
N VAL A 42 8.84 10.51 3.52
CA VAL A 42 8.70 11.04 2.16
C VAL A 42 7.56 10.32 1.45
N ILE A 43 7.52 8.99 1.54
CA ILE A 43 6.46 8.16 0.96
C ILE A 43 5.11 8.55 1.56
N LYS A 44 5.03 8.69 2.89
CA LYS A 44 3.82 9.10 3.60
C LYS A 44 3.31 10.46 3.14
N LYS A 45 4.19 11.45 2.99
CA LYS A 45 3.81 12.80 2.56
C LYS A 45 3.34 12.85 1.11
N ILE A 46 4.00 12.13 0.20
CA ILE A 46 3.67 12.16 -1.23
C ILE A 46 2.34 11.44 -1.50
N VAL A 47 2.14 10.26 -0.89
CA VAL A 47 0.96 9.41 -1.13
C VAL A 47 -0.19 9.76 -0.18
N ASN A 48 0.07 10.55 0.86
CA ASN A 48 -0.84 10.85 1.97
C ASN A 48 -1.25 9.57 2.72
N ILE A 49 -0.26 8.84 3.22
CA ILE A 49 -0.43 7.59 3.99
C ILE A 49 -0.32 7.90 5.48
N ASN A 50 -1.29 7.43 6.27
CA ASN A 50 -1.28 7.51 7.72
C ASN A 50 -0.27 6.51 8.32
N LYS A 51 -0.36 5.25 7.89
CA LYS A 51 0.46 4.16 8.39
C LYS A 51 0.94 3.25 7.26
N ILE A 52 2.23 2.87 7.30
CA ILE A 52 2.82 1.82 6.48
C ILE A 52 3.13 0.64 7.40
N SER A 53 2.55 -0.52 7.11
CA SER A 53 2.87 -1.78 7.80
C SER A 53 3.89 -2.54 6.97
N TYR A 54 5.04 -2.87 7.56
CA TYR A 54 6.10 -3.62 6.88
C TYR A 54 6.00 -5.09 7.25
N MET A 55 6.05 -5.95 6.24
CA MET A 55 5.84 -7.38 6.36
C MET A 55 6.96 -8.13 5.65
N ASP A 56 7.37 -9.27 6.20
CA ASP A 56 8.34 -10.13 5.53
C ASP A 56 7.68 -10.92 4.39
N THR A 57 8.49 -11.38 3.43
CA THR A 57 8.03 -12.11 2.23
C THR A 57 7.24 -13.40 2.53
N HIS A 58 7.36 -13.94 3.74
CA HIS A 58 6.64 -15.14 4.18
C HIS A 58 5.29 -14.85 4.85
N GLU A 59 5.00 -13.60 5.22
CA GLU A 59 3.75 -13.23 5.89
C GLU A 59 2.58 -13.14 4.91
N GLU A 60 1.38 -13.48 5.34
CA GLU A 60 0.18 -13.34 4.52
C GLU A 60 -0.24 -11.87 4.39
N SER A 61 -0.59 -11.45 3.17
CA SER A 61 -1.04 -10.07 2.92
C SER A 61 -2.37 -9.80 3.64
N PRO A 62 -2.53 -8.63 4.29
CA PRO A 62 -3.76 -8.30 5.01
C PRO A 62 -4.94 -8.12 4.04
N SER A 63 -6.13 -8.52 4.48
CA SER A 63 -7.35 -8.44 3.68
C SER A 63 -7.89 -7.01 3.58
N GLY A 64 -8.61 -6.73 2.50
CA GLY A 64 -9.24 -5.42 2.26
C GLY A 64 -8.29 -4.33 1.76
N TYR A 65 -7.12 -4.71 1.25
CA TYR A 65 -6.19 -3.84 0.54
C TYR A 65 -6.25 -4.16 -0.95
N THR A 66 -6.13 -3.14 -1.80
CA THR A 66 -5.80 -3.32 -3.20
C THR A 66 -4.29 -3.46 -3.30
N THR A 67 -3.83 -4.55 -3.91
CA THR A 67 -2.43 -4.94 -3.94
C THR A 67 -1.88 -4.93 -5.36
N GLU A 68 -0.65 -4.48 -5.51
CA GLU A 68 0.12 -4.59 -6.75
C GLU A 68 1.47 -5.21 -6.44
N ASP A 69 1.91 -6.13 -7.31
CA ASP A 69 3.20 -6.80 -7.21
C ASP A 69 4.20 -6.15 -8.17
N ILE A 70 5.39 -5.82 -7.66
CA ILE A 70 6.49 -5.24 -8.45
C ILE A 70 7.80 -5.90 -8.03
N ILE A 71 8.48 -6.53 -8.98
CA ILE A 71 9.73 -7.27 -8.72
C ILE A 71 9.48 -8.29 -7.57
N ASP A 72 10.18 -8.15 -6.44
CA ASP A 72 10.12 -9.01 -5.25
C ASP A 72 9.39 -8.30 -4.08
N MET A 73 8.44 -7.43 -4.41
CA MET A 73 7.60 -6.75 -3.42
C MET A 73 6.13 -6.74 -3.79
N THR A 74 5.30 -6.80 -2.75
CA THR A 74 3.85 -6.57 -2.83
C THR A 74 3.55 -5.28 -2.06
N ILE A 75 2.93 -4.33 -2.73
CA ILE A 75 2.46 -3.07 -2.15
C ILE A 75 0.94 -3.15 -2.03
N GLY A 76 0.41 -2.82 -0.86
CA GLY A 76 -1.04 -2.69 -0.67
C GLY A 76 -1.43 -1.31 -0.20
N LEU A 77 -2.55 -0.82 -0.72
CA LEU A 77 -3.22 0.39 -0.22
C LEU A 77 -4.68 0.13 0.10
N LYS A 78 -5.15 0.81 1.14
CA LYS A 78 -6.54 0.85 1.57
C LYS A 78 -6.90 2.27 1.94
N SER A 79 -8.10 2.70 1.59
CA SER A 79 -8.57 4.00 2.07
C SER A 79 -8.90 3.97 3.55
N SER A 80 -8.31 4.88 4.34
CA SER A 80 -8.62 5.00 5.77
C SER A 80 -10.06 5.48 6.02
N SER A 81 -10.69 6.09 5.01
CA SER A 81 -12.11 6.49 5.06
C SER A 81 -13.07 5.41 4.54
N ALA A 82 -12.57 4.34 3.93
CA ALA A 82 -13.40 3.25 3.49
C ALA A 82 -13.73 2.32 4.65
N GLN A 83 -14.88 2.57 5.29
CA GLN A 83 -15.80 1.48 5.60
C GLN A 83 -16.19 0.81 4.26
N GLN A 84 -15.29 0.03 3.67
CA GLN A 84 -15.60 -0.75 2.49
C GLN A 84 -16.39 -1.97 2.97
N ILE A 85 -17.71 -1.80 2.83
CA ILE A 85 -18.72 -2.85 2.77
C ILE A 85 -18.12 -4.00 1.97
N VAL A 86 -17.97 -5.15 2.63
CA VAL A 86 -17.52 -6.40 2.05
C VAL A 86 -18.46 -6.71 0.88
N GLN A 87 -18.01 -6.50 -0.37
CA GLN A 87 -18.62 -7.19 -1.49
C GLN A 87 -18.04 -8.61 -1.48
N GLU A 88 -18.68 -9.46 -0.68
CA GLU A 88 -18.63 -10.90 -0.90
C GLU A 88 -19.07 -11.13 -2.35
N LYS A 89 -18.17 -11.71 -3.16
CA LYS A 89 -18.57 -12.27 -4.46
C LYS A 89 -19.60 -13.36 -4.19
N PRO A 90 -20.84 -13.27 -4.69
CA PRO A 90 -21.73 -14.43 -4.68
C PRO A 90 -21.21 -15.43 -5.72
N LYS A 91 -21.12 -16.69 -5.29
CA LYS A 91 -20.85 -17.85 -6.13
C LYS A 91 -22.13 -18.30 -6.83
#